data_AF-A0A7Y5K8J4-F1
#
_entry.id   AF-A0A7Y5K8J4-F1
#
_cell.length_a   1.000
_cell.length_b   1.000
_cell.length_c   1.000
_cell.angle_alpha   90.00
_cell.angle_beta   90.00
_cell.angle_gamma   90.00
#
_symmetry.space_group_name_H-M   'P 1'
#
loop_
_entity.id
_entity.type
_entity.pdbx_description
1 polymer ?
#
loop_
_entity_poly.entity_id
_entity_poly.type
_entity_poly.pdbx_seq_one_letter_code
_entity_poly.pdbx_strand_id
1 'polypeptide(L)' 'MKKVMIVVALLGLALIVIPAMLVFMNRLSWQTHAHLMLLGTILWFVAAPWWMREVEK' A
#
# COMPACT_ATOMS: atom_id res chain seq x y z
N MET A 1 -14.09 13.34 -0.22
CA MET A 1 -13.97 11.91 -0.60
C MET A 1 -12.69 11.62 -1.40
N LYS A 2 -12.36 12.40 -2.46
CA LYS A 2 -11.12 12.23 -3.24
C LYS A 2 -9.81 12.20 -2.44
N LYS A 3 -9.60 13.16 -1.53
CA LYS A 3 -8.38 13.23 -0.70
C LYS A 3 -8.18 11.99 0.18
N VAL A 4 -9.29 11.42 0.68
CA VAL A 4 -9.24 10.22 1.53
C VAL A 4 -8.78 9.01 0.71
N MET A 5 -9.29 8.84 -0.52
CA MET A 5 -8.88 7.72 -1.38
C MET A 5 -7.41 7.82 -1.81
N ILE A 6 -6.91 9.03 -2.08
CA ILE A 6 -5.50 9.28 -2.38
C ILE A 6 -4.62 8.94 -1.17
N VAL A 7 -5.01 9.36 0.04
CA VAL A 7 -4.29 9.03 1.28
C VAL A 7 -4.29 7.52 1.50
N VAL A 8 -5.41 6.84 1.31
CA VAL A 8 -5.50 5.37 1.46
C VAL A 8 -4.62 4.66 0.43
N ALA A 9 -4.61 5.10 -0.83
CA ALA A 9 -3.73 4.54 -1.85
C ALA A 9 -2.25 4.75 -1.51
N LEU A 10 -1.86 5.95 -1.06
CA LEU A 10 -0.49 6.24 -0.61
C LEU A 10 -0.09 5.40 0.60
N LEU A 11 -1.00 5.21 1.56
CA LEU A 11 -0.78 4.34 2.71
C LEU A 11 -0.62 2.87 2.29
N GLY A 12 -1.44 2.39 1.35
CA GLY A 12 -1.31 1.05 0.77
C GLY A 12 0.05 0.85 0.11
N LEU A 13 0.53 1.84 -0.65
CA LEU A 13 1.85 1.82 -1.28
C LEU A 13 2.98 1.84 -0.23
N ALA A 14 2.87 2.70 0.78
CA ALA A 14 3.83 2.78 1.87
C ALA A 14 3.90 1.46 2.67
N LEU A 15 2.77 0.77 2.82
CA LEU A 15 2.69 -0.53 3.47
C LEU A 15 3.35 -1.67 2.66
N ILE A 16 3.72 -1.43 1.40
CA ILE A 16 4.55 -2.36 0.62
C ILE A 16 6.04 -2.02 0.82
N VAL A 17 6.40 -0.74 0.76
CA VAL A 17 7.79 -0.27 0.82
C VAL A 17 8.38 -0.38 2.23
N ILE A 18 7.65 0.03 3.26
CA ILE A 18 8.15 0.08 4.65
C ILE A 18 8.49 -1.33 5.15
N PRO A 19 7.62 -2.36 5.02
CA PRO A 19 7.97 -3.70 5.47
C PRO A 19 9.14 -4.32 4.71
N ALA A 20 9.34 -3.97 3.43
CA ALA A 20 10.51 -4.42 2.67
C ALA A 20 11.81 -3.86 3.25
N MET A 21 11.83 -2.58 3.61
CA MET A 21 12.97 -1.96 4.30
C MET A 21 13.21 -2.59 5.68
N LEU A 22 12.15 -2.89 6.43
CA LEU A 22 12.26 -3.50 7.76
C LEU A 22 12.80 -4.95 7.70
N VAL A 23 12.45 -5.73 6.68
CA VAL A 23 13.08 -7.04 6.43
C VAL A 23 14.55 -6.89 6.07
N PHE A 24 14.89 -5.93 5.21
CA PHE A 24 16.29 -5.65 4.85
C PHE A 24 17.15 -5.29 6.08
N MET A 25 16.59 -4.54 7.03
CA MET A 25 17.24 -4.22 8.31
C MET A 25 17.21 -5.38 9.33
N ASN A 26 16.68 -6.55 8.96
CA ASN A 26 16.47 -7.72 9.82
C ASN A 26 15.63 -7.39 11.08
N ARG A 27 14.72 -6.41 10.98
CA ARG A 27 13.84 -5.91 12.06
C ARG A 27 12.44 -6.51 12.01
N LEU A 28 12.10 -7.25 10.95
CA LEU A 28 10.78 -7.83 10.73
C LEU A 28 10.94 -9.28 10.25
N SER A 29 10.11 -10.18 10.77
CA SER A 29 10.07 -11.55 10.27
C SER A 29 9.49 -11.60 8.85
N TRP A 30 9.92 -12.59 8.08
CA TRP A 30 9.44 -12.78 6.71
C TRP A 30 7.92 -13.04 6.66
N GLN A 31 7.38 -13.77 7.64
CA GLN A 31 5.94 -14.02 7.72
C GLN A 31 5.16 -12.72 7.93
N THR A 32 5.56 -11.86 8.88
CA THR A 32 4.88 -10.59 9.11
C THR A 32 5.00 -9.67 7.89
N HIS A 33 6.16 -9.66 7.23
CA HIS A 33 6.35 -8.94 5.97
C HIS A 33 5.35 -9.37 4.88
N ALA A 34 5.21 -10.69 4.65
CA ALA A 34 4.31 -11.22 3.63
C ALA A 34 2.84 -10.79 3.86
N HIS A 35 2.38 -10.83 5.13
CA HIS A 35 1.04 -10.37 5.48
C HIS A 35 0.85 -8.86 5.26
N LEU A 36 1.83 -8.04 5.65
CA LEU A 36 1.76 -6.58 5.46
C LEU A 36 1.78 -6.20 3.97
N MET A 37 2.61 -6.86 3.16
CA MET A 37 2.63 -6.63 1.70
C MET A 37 1.31 -7.05 1.05
N LEU A 38 0.73 -8.19 1.46
CA LEU A 38 -0.57 -8.62 0.93
C LEU A 38 -1.67 -7.60 1.28
N LEU A 39 -1.72 -7.14 2.52
CA LEU A 39 -2.67 -6.11 2.96
C LEU A 39 -2.47 -4.80 2.20
N GLY A 40 -1.23 -4.34 2.06
CA GLY A 40 -0.89 -3.12 1.31
C GLY A 40 -1.28 -3.22 -0.15
N THR A 41 -1.07 -4.39 -0.76
CA THR A 41 -1.44 -4.67 -2.15
C THR A 41 -2.94 -4.62 -2.32
N ILE A 42 -3.72 -5.32 -1.50
CA ILE A 42 -5.20 -5.30 -1.56
C ILE A 42 -5.72 -3.88 -1.36
N LEU A 43 -5.18 -3.16 -0.37
CA LEU A 43 -5.61 -1.80 -0.05
C LEU A 43 -5.33 -0.84 -1.21
N TRP A 44 -4.14 -0.91 -1.81
CA TRP A 44 -3.79 -0.11 -2.98
C TRP A 44 -4.66 -0.49 -4.18
N PHE A 45 -4.84 -1.78 -4.46
CA PHE A 45 -5.57 -2.24 -5.65
C PHE A 45 -7.05 -1.87 -5.61
N VAL A 46 -7.67 -1.83 -4.43
CA VAL A 46 -9.06 -1.38 -4.26
C VAL A 46 -9.15 0.14 -4.33
N ALA A 47 -8.21 0.87 -3.72
CA ALA A 47 -8.27 2.33 -3.64
C ALA A 47 -7.81 3.05 -4.93
N ALA A 48 -6.83 2.49 -5.64
CA ALA A 48 -6.15 3.14 -6.74
C ALA A 48 -7.03 3.35 -8.00
N PRO A 49 -7.88 2.41 -8.44
CA PRO A 49 -8.78 2.60 -9.58
C PRO A 49 -9.78 3.75 -9.36
N TRP A 50 -10.25 3.95 -8.13
CA TRP A 50 -11.18 5.04 -7.81
C TRP A 50 -10.55 6.43 -7.89
N TRP A 51 -9.23 6.55 -7.75
CA TRP A 51 -8.52 7.80 -8.00
C TRP A 51 -8.14 7.94 -9.48
N MET A 52 -7.62 6.89 -10.12
CA MET A 52 -7.13 6.96 -11.51
C MET A 52 -8.23 7.20 -12.55
N ARG A 53 -9.46 6.70 -12.34
CA ARG A 53 -10.59 6.89 -13.27
C ARG A 53 -11.00 8.35 -13.53
N GLU A 54 -10.52 9.30 -12.74
CA GLU A 54 -10.86 10.72 -12.91
C GLU A 54 -9.71 11.55 -13.50
N VAL A 55 -8.52 10.98 -13.67
CA VAL A 55 -7.39 11.65 -14.35
C VAL A 55 -7.59 11.67 -15.86
N GLU A 56 -8.44 10.79 -16.39
CA GLU A 56 -8.74 10.62 -17.82
C GLU A 56 -10.01 11.38 -18.25
N LYS A 57 -10.09 12.68 -17.95
CA LYS A 57 -11.09 13.58 -18.52
C LYS A 57 -10.52 14.45 -19.63
#